data_AF-A0A0M3KK37-F1
#
_entry.id   AF-A0A0M3KK37-F1
#
_cell.length_a   1.000
_cell.length_b   1.000
_cell.length_c   1.000
_cell.angle_alpha   90.00
_cell.angle_beta   90.00
_cell.angle_gamma   90.00
#
_symmetry.space_group_name_H-M   'P 1'
#
loop_
_entity.id
_entity.type
_entity.pdbx_description
1 polymer ?
#
loop_
_entity_poly.entity_id
_entity_poly.type
_entity_poly.pdbx_seq_one_letter_code
_entity_poly.pdbx_strand_id
1 'polypeptide(L)'
;MNTAGARVRVKIDPIEAAAVQATSAEGLFDKYGRKHSYLRISLTERCNLRCTYCMPAEGVPLNPHANLLTTDEIIRLAEVFAANGVEKIRLTGGEPTLRKDLVDIVVPLENFAARLSAIRGIRQIGLTTNGIVLARKLEQLVEAGLTKLNVSLD
;
A
#
# COMPACT_ATOMS: atom_id res chain seq x y z
N MET A 1 19.46 -8.87 -37.16
CA MET A 1 18.26 -8.17 -37.65
C MET A 1 17.09 -8.52 -36.73
N ASN A 2 16.65 -7.52 -35.96
CA ASN A 2 15.33 -7.28 -35.37
C ASN A 2 14.48 -8.47 -34.85
N THR A 3 14.49 -8.70 -33.52
CA THR A 3 13.37 -9.33 -32.80
C THR A 3 12.64 -8.25 -32.02
N ALA A 4 11.59 -7.68 -32.63
CA ALA A 4 10.71 -6.71 -32.00
C ALA A 4 9.89 -7.41 -30.91
N GLY A 5 10.28 -7.20 -29.64
CA GLY A 5 9.49 -7.60 -28.48
C GLY A 5 8.19 -6.77 -28.44
N ALA A 6 7.06 -7.42 -28.72
CA ALA A 6 5.74 -6.81 -28.60
C ALA A 6 5.50 -6.40 -27.13
N ARG A 7 5.60 -5.10 -26.85
CA ARG A 7 5.23 -4.52 -25.56
C ARG A 7 3.72 -4.49 -25.47
N VAL A 8 3.14 -5.39 -24.68
CA VAL A 8 1.74 -5.29 -24.25
C VAL A 8 1.65 -4.10 -23.29
N ARG A 9 1.28 -2.93 -23.81
CA ARG A 9 0.83 -1.79 -22.99
C ARG A 9 -0.58 -2.11 -22.52
N VAL A 10 -0.72 -2.66 -21.32
CA VAL A 10 -2.00 -2.60 -20.62
C VAL A 10 -2.15 -1.15 -20.16
N LYS A 11 -2.95 -0.36 -20.88
CA LYS A 11 -3.46 0.90 -20.36
C LYS A 11 -4.38 0.53 -19.21
N ILE A 12 -3.97 0.83 -17.97
CA ILE A 12 -4.91 0.85 -16.85
C ILE A 12 -5.70 2.12 -17.07
N ASP A 13 -6.93 1.98 -17.57
CA ASP A 13 -7.84 3.11 -17.71
C ASP A 13 -8.05 3.75 -16.32
N PRO A 14 -8.24 5.08 -16.24
CA PRO A 14 -8.52 5.74 -14.98
C PRO A 14 -9.75 5.06 -14.37
N ILE A 15 -9.61 4.58 -13.12
CA ILE A 15 -10.75 4.06 -12.37
C ILE A 15 -11.66 5.27 -12.12
N GLU A 16 -12.69 5.44 -12.96
CA GLU A 16 -13.66 6.52 -12.83
C GLU A 16 -14.20 6.56 -11.40
N ALA A 17 -14.38 7.77 -10.87
CA ALA A 17 -14.92 8.04 -9.55
C ALA A 17 -16.43 7.73 -9.50
N ALA A 18 -16.83 6.51 -9.83
CA ALA A 18 -18.15 6.00 -9.52
C ALA A 18 -18.27 5.94 -7.99
N ALA A 19 -19.40 6.43 -7.48
CA ALA A 19 -19.76 6.30 -6.06
C ALA A 19 -19.51 4.86 -5.61
N VAL A 20 -18.76 4.69 -4.52
CA VAL A 20 -18.47 3.36 -3.95
C VAL A 20 -19.79 2.80 -3.42
N GLN A 21 -20.54 2.12 -4.27
CA GLN A 21 -21.66 1.30 -3.84
C GLN A 21 -21.07 0.03 -3.26
N ALA A 22 -21.24 -0.18 -1.95
CA ALA A 22 -20.82 -1.39 -1.26
C ALA A 22 -21.65 -2.57 -1.79
N THR A 23 -21.07 -3.39 -2.65
CA THR A 23 -21.80 -4.46 -3.36
C THR A 23 -21.82 -5.81 -2.63
N SER A 24 -21.16 -5.96 -1.47
CA SER A 24 -21.37 -7.14 -0.63
C SER A 24 -21.45 -6.75 0.84
N ALA A 25 -22.62 -6.94 1.44
CA ALA A 25 -22.79 -6.77 2.89
C ALA A 25 -21.92 -7.76 3.70
N GLU A 26 -21.40 -8.81 3.04
CA GLU A 26 -20.72 -9.97 3.62
C GLU A 26 -19.18 -9.90 3.55
N GLY A 27 -18.59 -9.03 2.71
CA GLY A 27 -17.15 -8.85 2.56
C GLY A 27 -16.52 -9.60 1.38
N LEU A 28 -15.21 -9.44 1.20
CA LEU A 28 -14.47 -10.00 0.06
C LEU A 28 -13.99 -11.44 0.33
N PHE A 29 -14.43 -12.40 -0.49
CA PHE A 29 -14.01 -13.80 -0.42
C PHE A 29 -13.46 -14.29 -1.75
N ASP A 30 -12.49 -15.20 -1.70
CA ASP A 30 -12.06 -15.94 -2.89
C ASP A 30 -12.90 -17.21 -3.14
N LYS A 31 -12.56 -17.91 -4.23
CA LYS A 31 -13.21 -19.15 -4.65
C LYS A 31 -13.05 -20.32 -3.65
N TYR A 32 -12.17 -20.19 -2.66
CA TYR A 32 -11.97 -21.17 -1.59
C TYR A 32 -12.66 -20.75 -0.28
N GLY A 33 -13.43 -19.65 -0.28
CA GLY A 33 -14.13 -19.16 0.90
C GLY A 33 -13.24 -18.45 1.92
N ARG A 34 -12.01 -18.04 1.55
CA ARG A 34 -11.14 -17.28 2.45
C ARG A 34 -11.53 -15.80 2.42
N LYS A 35 -11.73 -15.21 3.60
CA LYS A 35 -12.01 -13.77 3.72
C LYS A 35 -10.74 -12.94 3.52
N HIS A 36 -10.79 -11.99 2.61
CA HIS A 36 -9.75 -10.99 2.42
C HIS A 36 -9.97 -9.81 3.37
N SER A 37 -9.38 -9.89 4.57
CA SER A 37 -9.45 -8.84 5.59
C SER A 37 -8.21 -7.95 5.65
N TYR A 38 -7.17 -8.25 4.86
CA TYR A 38 -5.86 -7.63 4.95
C TYR A 38 -5.35 -7.20 3.59
N LEU A 39 -5.07 -5.89 3.44
CA LEU A 39 -4.49 -5.30 2.24
C LEU A 39 -3.02 -4.93 2.50
N ARG A 40 -2.12 -5.39 1.63
CA ARG A 40 -0.70 -5.01 1.64
C ARG A 40 -0.42 -4.13 0.42
N ILE A 41 0.08 -2.93 0.66
CA ILE A 41 0.33 -1.92 -0.37
C ILE A 41 1.85 -1.71 -0.49
N SER A 42 2.39 -2.03 -1.66
CA SER A 42 3.77 -1.73 -2.02
C SER A 42 3.88 -0.29 -2.51
N LEU A 43 4.51 0.57 -1.72
CA LEU A 43 4.54 2.01 -1.97
C LEU A 43 5.66 2.46 -2.89
N THR A 44 6.73 1.68 -2.97
CA THR A 44 7.93 1.99 -3.76
C THR A 44 8.72 0.71 -4.01
N GLU A 45 9.50 0.68 -5.07
CA GLU A 45 10.44 -0.43 -5.36
C GLU A 45 11.86 -0.11 -4.86
N ARG A 46 12.12 1.14 -4.49
CA ARG A 46 13.44 1.58 -4.02
C ARG A 46 13.68 1.10 -2.60
N CYS A 47 14.88 0.59 -2.35
CA CYS A 47 15.36 0.21 -1.02
C CYS A 47 16.76 0.78 -0.79
N ASN A 48 17.04 1.21 0.43
CA ASN A 48 18.35 1.68 0.89
C ASN A 48 19.24 0.53 1.40
N LEU A 49 18.76 -0.72 1.35
CA LEU A 49 19.52 -1.93 1.63
C LEU A 49 19.61 -2.85 0.40
N ARG A 50 20.55 -3.81 0.47
CA ARG A 50 20.80 -4.87 -0.53
C ARG A 50 20.87 -6.23 0.16
N CYS A 51 19.78 -6.60 0.84
CA CYS A 51 19.71 -7.87 1.57
C CYS A 51 19.83 -9.04 0.59
N THR A 52 20.75 -9.98 0.83
CA THR A 52 21.11 -11.06 -0.09
C THR A 52 19.93 -11.94 -0.51
N TYR A 53 18.92 -12.08 0.34
CA TYR A 53 17.71 -12.88 0.08
C TYR A 53 16.56 -12.10 -0.58
N CYS A 54 16.68 -10.78 -0.75
CA CYS A 54 15.58 -9.91 -1.19
C CYS A 54 15.98 -9.01 -2.36
N MET A 55 17.06 -8.25 -2.22
CA MET A 55 17.51 -7.26 -3.18
C MET A 55 18.98 -7.55 -3.52
N PRO A 56 19.27 -8.14 -4.69
CA PRO A 56 20.64 -8.50 -5.07
C PRO A 56 21.53 -7.25 -5.14
N ALA A 57 22.84 -7.41 -5.06
CA ALA A 57 23.79 -6.29 -4.94
C ALA A 57 23.68 -5.30 -6.11
N GLU A 58 23.48 -5.82 -7.32
CA GLU A 58 23.23 -5.09 -8.55
C GLU A 58 21.87 -4.35 -8.58
N GLY A 59 20.98 -4.65 -7.63
CA GLY A 59 19.63 -4.12 -7.55
C GLY A 59 18.66 -4.80 -8.51
N VAL A 60 17.45 -4.24 -8.61
CA VAL A 60 16.42 -4.70 -9.55
C VAL A 60 16.08 -3.58 -10.54
N PRO A 61 15.63 -3.92 -11.76
CA PRO A 61 15.06 -2.93 -12.67
C PRO A 61 13.89 -2.20 -11.99
N LEU A 62 13.96 -0.87 -11.95
CA LEU A 62 12.91 -0.05 -11.36
C LEU A 62 11.94 0.41 -12.44
N ASN A 63 10.65 0.39 -12.11
CA ASN A 63 9.64 1.01 -12.94
C ASN A 63 9.83 2.54 -12.98
N PRO A 64 9.50 3.19 -14.11
CA PRO A 64 9.36 4.63 -14.15
C PRO A 64 8.39 5.13 -13.07
N HIS A 65 8.64 6.31 -12.51
CA HIS A 65 7.77 6.89 -11.48
C HIS A 65 6.30 6.99 -11.90
N ALA A 66 6.04 7.26 -13.18
CA ALA A 66 4.68 7.35 -13.74
C ALA A 66 3.90 6.01 -13.74
N ASN A 67 4.58 4.88 -13.52
CA ASN A 67 3.94 3.56 -13.42
C ASN A 67 3.66 3.16 -11.96
N LEU A 68 4.09 3.96 -10.98
CA LEU A 68 3.80 3.72 -9.57
C LEU A 68 2.50 4.43 -9.20
N LEU A 69 1.74 3.82 -8.29
CA LEU A 69 0.51 4.44 -7.79
C LEU A 69 0.81 5.76 -7.08
N THR A 70 0.09 6.78 -7.52
CA THR A 70 0.00 8.08 -6.83
C THR A 70 -0.66 7.91 -5.47
N THR A 71 -0.52 8.92 -4.62
CA THR A 71 -1.13 8.92 -3.29
C THR A 71 -2.65 8.86 -3.36
N ASP A 72 -3.25 9.60 -4.29
CA ASP A 72 -4.71 9.58 -4.50
C ASP A 72 -5.20 8.20 -4.94
N GLU A 73 -4.48 7.52 -5.83
CA GLU A 73 -4.83 6.15 -6.25
C GLU A 73 -4.70 5.15 -5.11
N ILE A 74 -3.68 5.28 -4.25
CA ILE A 74 -3.49 4.43 -3.07
C ILE A 74 -4.66 4.60 -2.10
N ILE A 75 -5.03 5.84 -1.79
CA ILE A 75 -6.14 6.16 -0.89
C ILE A 75 -7.43 5.60 -1.48
N ARG A 76 -7.67 5.86 -2.77
CA ARG A 76 -8.86 5.38 -3.48
C ARG A 76 -9.00 3.85 -3.42
N LEU A 77 -7.92 3.12 -3.67
CA LEU A 77 -7.93 1.66 -3.58
C LEU A 77 -8.20 1.20 -2.15
N ALA A 78 -7.54 1.80 -1.16
CA ALA A 78 -7.75 1.48 0.25
C ALA A 78 -9.20 1.67 0.68
N GLU A 79 -9.85 2.76 0.26
CA GLU A 79 -11.28 3.01 0.53
C GLU A 79 -12.18 1.92 -0.07
N VAL A 80 -11.94 1.55 -1.33
CA VAL A 80 -12.71 0.50 -2.01
C VAL A 80 -12.55 -0.84 -1.30
N PHE A 81 -11.33 -1.22 -0.92
CA PHE A 81 -11.09 -2.47 -0.21
C PHE A 81 -11.71 -2.47 1.19
N ALA A 82 -11.60 -1.36 1.92
CA ALA A 82 -12.17 -1.22 3.25
C ALA A 82 -13.70 -1.26 3.23
N ALA A 83 -14.34 -0.63 2.24
CA ALA A 83 -15.79 -0.74 2.01
C ALA A 83 -16.24 -2.19 1.76
N ASN A 84 -15.33 -3.05 1.27
CA ASN A 84 -15.55 -4.48 1.02
C ASN A 84 -15.01 -5.39 2.14
N GLY A 85 -14.79 -4.84 3.35
CA GLY A 85 -14.50 -5.63 4.55
C GLY A 85 -13.02 -5.87 4.85
N VAL A 86 -12.11 -5.18 4.15
CA VAL A 86 -10.71 -5.08 4.60
C VAL A 86 -10.65 -4.22 5.87
N GLU A 87 -10.02 -4.74 6.90
CA GLU A 87 -9.88 -4.10 8.22
C GLU A 87 -8.42 -3.75 8.53
N LYS A 88 -7.45 -4.29 7.80
CA LYS A 88 -6.03 -4.07 8.05
C LYS A 88 -5.34 -3.61 6.78
N ILE A 89 -4.53 -2.56 6.89
CA ILE A 89 -3.64 -2.10 5.83
C ILE A 89 -2.20 -2.24 6.29
N ARG A 90 -1.33 -2.73 5.42
CA ARG A 90 0.12 -2.71 5.61
C ARG A 90 0.83 -2.01 4.48
N LEU A 91 1.50 -0.94 4.85
CA LEU A 91 2.40 -0.19 4.00
C LEU A 91 3.77 -0.88 3.98
N THR A 92 4.27 -1.16 2.77
CA THR A 92 5.52 -1.86 2.50
C THR A 92 6.15 -1.31 1.21
N GLY A 93 7.08 -2.05 0.61
CA GLY A 93 7.71 -1.72 -0.67
C GLY A 93 9.04 -2.44 -0.80
N GLY A 94 10.00 -1.76 -1.41
CA GLY A 94 11.39 -1.82 -0.97
C GLY A 94 11.46 -1.27 0.45
N GLU A 95 11.87 -0.01 0.62
CA GLU A 95 11.82 0.67 1.91
C GLU A 95 10.79 1.81 1.88
N PRO A 96 9.60 1.64 2.51
CA PRO A 96 8.53 2.64 2.44
C PRO A 96 8.92 4.00 3.03
N THR A 97 9.82 4.05 4.02
CA THR A 97 10.25 5.32 4.61
C THR A 97 11.09 6.21 3.68
N LEU A 98 11.50 5.69 2.50
CA LEU A 98 12.11 6.48 1.44
C LEU A 98 11.08 7.28 0.62
N ARG A 99 9.80 6.92 0.69
CA ARG A 99 8.72 7.64 0.01
C ARG A 99 8.45 8.95 0.77
N LYS A 100 8.50 10.08 0.04
CA LYS A 100 8.47 11.42 0.64
C LYS A 100 7.11 11.71 1.30
N ASP A 101 6.05 11.39 0.57
CA ASP A 101 4.63 11.57 0.90
C ASP A 101 4.05 10.42 1.75
N LEU A 102 4.88 9.64 2.44
CA LEU A 102 4.41 8.54 3.28
C LEU A 102 3.41 9.01 4.37
N VAL A 103 3.68 10.14 5.02
CA VAL A 103 2.79 10.69 6.06
C VAL A 103 1.47 11.15 5.43
N ASP A 104 1.54 11.77 4.24
CA ASP A 104 0.38 12.22 3.47
C ASP A 104 -0.51 11.07 2.99
N ILE A 105 0.01 9.84 2.95
CA ILE A 105 -0.78 8.63 2.72
C ILE A 105 -1.47 8.16 4.01
N VAL A 106 -0.80 8.23 5.16
CA VAL A 106 -1.34 7.71 6.42
C VAL A 106 -2.50 8.57 6.93
N VAL A 107 -2.38 9.90 6.86
CA VAL A 107 -3.40 10.84 7.37
C VAL A 107 -4.78 10.60 6.74
N PRO A 108 -4.96 10.50 5.41
CA PRO A 108 -6.26 10.22 4.82
C PRO A 108 -6.79 8.82 5.14
N LEU A 109 -5.90 7.82 5.27
CA LEU A 109 -6.30 6.47 5.66
C LEU A 109 -6.87 6.42 7.08
N GLU A 110 -6.28 7.17 8.01
CA GLU A 110 -6.81 7.33 9.38
C GLU A 110 -8.13 8.08 9.37
N ASN A 111 -8.21 9.23 8.69
CA ASN A 111 -9.44 10.02 8.61
C ASN A 111 -10.61 9.20 8.04
N PHE A 112 -10.33 8.40 7.00
CA PHE A 112 -11.30 7.51 6.42
C PHE A 112 -11.69 6.38 7.38
N ALA A 113 -10.72 5.79 8.08
CA ALA A 113 -10.96 4.79 9.12
C ALA A 113 -11.92 5.32 10.21
N ALA A 114 -11.72 6.54 10.68
CA ALA A 114 -12.55 7.19 11.70
C ALA A 114 -13.98 7.48 11.23
N ARG A 115 -14.18 7.70 9.93
CA ARG A 115 -15.51 7.97 9.34
C ARG A 115 -16.38 6.73 9.19
N LEU A 116 -15.77 5.55 9.07
CA LEU A 116 -16.54 4.31 8.96
C LEU A 116 -16.91 3.77 10.36
N SER A 117 -18.06 3.12 10.48
CA SER A 117 -18.58 2.62 11.77
C SER A 117 -17.61 1.66 12.48
N ALA A 118 -17.69 1.49 13.80
CA ALA A 118 -16.88 0.48 14.51
C ALA A 118 -17.02 -0.96 13.97
N ILE A 119 -18.09 -1.25 13.21
CA ILE A 119 -18.39 -2.56 12.59
C ILE A 119 -17.74 -2.71 11.20
N ARG A 120 -17.42 -1.61 10.52
CA ARG A 120 -16.84 -1.59 9.16
C ARG A 120 -15.76 -0.51 9.09
N GLY A 121 -14.54 -0.85 8.71
CA GLY A 121 -13.48 0.15 8.52
C GLY A 121 -12.10 -0.38 8.83
N ILE A 122 -11.10 0.44 8.56
CA ILE A 122 -9.70 0.09 8.81
C ILE A 122 -9.46 0.20 10.32
N ARG A 123 -9.11 -0.93 10.95
CA ARG A 123 -8.80 -1.02 12.39
C ARG A 123 -7.32 -0.91 12.67
N GLN A 124 -6.49 -1.14 11.65
CA GLN A 124 -5.05 -1.14 11.79
C GLN A 124 -4.39 -0.64 10.51
N ILE A 125 -3.50 0.35 10.67
CA ILE A 125 -2.58 0.83 9.64
C ILE A 125 -1.18 0.47 10.12
N GLY A 126 -0.55 -0.47 9.42
CA GLY A 126 0.76 -0.99 9.76
C GLY A 126 1.83 -0.54 8.78
N LEU A 127 3.07 -0.42 9.24
CA LEU A 127 4.26 -0.18 8.42
C LEU A 127 5.24 -1.35 8.60
N THR A 128 5.85 -1.82 7.53
CA THR A 128 7.01 -2.72 7.57
C THR A 128 8.22 -2.00 6.99
N THR A 129 9.29 -1.87 7.77
CA THR A 129 10.48 -1.09 7.44
C THR A 129 11.75 -1.77 7.96
N ASN A 130 12.90 -1.50 7.37
CA ASN A 130 14.21 -1.84 7.94
C ASN A 130 14.64 -0.89 9.07
N GLY A 131 13.91 0.20 9.30
CA GLY A 131 14.11 1.09 10.44
C GLY A 131 15.19 2.17 10.26
N ILE A 132 16.08 2.07 9.26
CA ILE A 132 17.28 2.93 9.15
C ILE A 132 16.94 4.43 9.13
N VAL A 133 15.87 4.81 8.43
CA VAL A 133 15.46 6.22 8.32
C VAL A 133 14.12 6.50 9.01
N LEU A 134 13.61 5.54 9.78
CA LEU A 134 12.31 5.61 10.45
C LEU A 134 12.24 6.76 11.45
N ALA A 135 13.31 6.97 12.24
CA ALA A 135 13.33 7.97 13.31
C ALA A 135 12.93 9.38 12.83
N ARG A 136 13.25 9.73 11.59
CA ARG A 136 12.91 11.04 10.99
C ARG A 136 11.42 11.26 10.71
N LYS A 137 10.64 10.18 10.69
CA LYS A 137 9.21 10.18 10.32
C LYS A 137 8.33 9.56 11.41
N LEU A 138 8.89 8.88 12.41
CA LEU A 138 8.12 8.06 13.34
C LEU A 138 7.06 8.84 14.11
N GLU A 139 7.43 9.99 14.69
CA GLU A 139 6.50 10.84 15.44
C GLU A 139 5.32 11.26 14.56
N GLN A 140 5.62 11.83 13.38
CA GLN A 140 4.61 12.23 12.39
C GLN A 140 3.73 11.06 11.93
N LEU A 141 4.28 9.86 11.80
CA LEU A 141 3.52 8.67 11.43
C LEU A 141 2.57 8.23 12.54
N VAL A 142 3.02 8.27 13.80
CA VAL A 142 2.17 7.95 14.96
C VAL A 142 1.06 8.99 15.09
N GLU A 143 1.38 10.28 14.99
CA GLU A 143 0.41 11.37 14.97
C GLU A 143 -0.61 11.23 13.83
N ALA A 144 -0.16 10.77 12.66
CA ALA A 144 -1.02 10.52 11.51
C ALA A 144 -1.92 9.29 11.65
N GLY A 145 -1.75 8.44 12.69
CA GLY A 145 -2.59 7.27 12.92
C GLY A 145 -1.94 5.91 12.61
N LEU A 146 -0.62 5.85 12.47
CA LEU A 146 0.09 4.57 12.37
C LEU A 146 -0.06 3.79 13.69
N THR A 147 -0.66 2.60 13.62
CA THR A 147 -1.00 1.78 14.81
C THR A 147 -0.11 0.56 14.97
N LYS A 148 0.61 0.14 13.93
CA LYS A 148 1.49 -1.03 14.00
C LYS A 148 2.80 -0.81 13.26
N LEU A 149 3.90 -1.17 13.89
CA LEU A 149 5.22 -1.17 13.28
C LEU A 149 5.80 -2.59 13.27
N ASN A 150 6.36 -2.98 12.14
CA ASN A 150 7.20 -4.17 12.00
C ASN A 150 8.58 -3.70 11.53
N VAL A 151 9.61 -3.94 12.34
CA VAL A 151 11.00 -3.66 11.97
C VAL A 151 11.66 -4.96 11.57
N SER A 152 12.15 -5.05 10.33
CA SER A 152 12.91 -6.20 9.85
C SER A 152 14.35 -6.08 10.33
N LEU A 153 14.83 -7.12 11.03
CA LEU A 153 16.18 -7.23 11.55
C LEU A 153 16.61 -8.69 11.40
N ASP A 154 17.52 -8.94 10.47
CA ASP A 154 18.13 -10.25 10.19
C ASP A 154 19.65 -10.16 10.30
#